data_AF-A0A9J6F601-F1
#
_entry.id   AF-A0A9J6F601-F1
#
_cell.length_a   1.000
_cell.length_b   1.000
_cell.length_c   1.000
_cell.angle_alpha   90.00
_cell.angle_beta   90.00
_cell.angle_gamma   90.00
#
_symmetry.space_group_name_H-M   'P 1'
#
loop_
_entity.id
_entity.type
_entity.pdbx_description
1 polymer ?
#
loop_
_entity_poly.entity_id
_entity_poly.type
_entity_poly.pdbx_seq_one_letter_code
_entity_poly.pdbx_strand_id
1 'polypeptide(L)'
;MTPSLRTPQCEIYDQHVSLGRQVYSRGGTVADCAVAFALCMAVVAPHRVGLGGGFLATIYERKSKQVFVLDALPMAPRNLSEVDEDVNASVAASSSGGQVIATPGYLAGLEALHSRFGRLTWSSLFESAVSLAHFGFPVYPELAAILARFQKTIARRHSLRHIFWNRQTDSVYRENETLLQPELALTLLRVAREGPKALSQGTLSSQFLGDLEGLGMFTTLALWASERVHTELMDRISTKIVVRRWMNGTPDDVHKD
;
A
#
# COMPACT_ATOMS: atom_id res chain seq x y z
N MET A 1 -16.72 31.83 23.29
CA MET A 1 -15.71 30.86 22.82
C MET A 1 -16.43 29.81 22.02
N THR A 2 -16.42 29.94 20.69
CA THR A 2 -16.96 28.91 19.79
C THR A 2 -15.99 27.71 19.81
N PRO A 3 -16.45 26.48 20.06
CA PRO A 3 -15.61 25.32 19.90
C PRO A 3 -15.21 25.23 18.42
N SER A 4 -13.93 25.03 18.16
CA SER A 4 -13.40 24.76 16.83
C SER A 4 -14.12 23.54 16.24
N LEU A 5 -15.00 23.77 15.25
CA LEU A 5 -15.64 22.73 14.42
C LEU A 5 -14.63 22.10 13.45
N ARG A 6 -13.48 21.61 13.95
CA ARG A 6 -12.63 20.73 13.15
C ARG A 6 -13.19 19.33 13.31
N THR A 7 -13.78 18.81 12.24
CA THR A 7 -14.14 17.39 12.18
C THR A 7 -12.85 16.56 12.15
N PRO A 8 -12.85 15.30 12.63
CA PRO A 8 -11.64 14.46 12.61
C PRO A 8 -11.09 14.21 11.20
N GLN A 9 -11.94 14.33 10.18
CA GLN A 9 -11.52 14.33 8.78
C GLN A 9 -10.58 15.51 8.46
N CYS A 10 -10.87 16.72 8.97
CA CYS A 10 -9.97 17.86 8.87
C CYS A 10 -8.65 17.61 9.62
N GLU A 11 -8.65 16.86 10.72
CA GLU A 11 -7.41 16.54 11.45
C GLU A 11 -6.50 15.60 10.66
N ILE A 12 -7.03 14.62 9.93
CA ILE A 12 -6.22 13.78 9.04
C ILE A 12 -5.63 14.62 7.90
N TYR A 13 -6.42 15.50 7.28
CA TYR A 13 -5.92 16.42 6.25
C TYR A 13 -4.86 17.40 6.80
N ASP A 14 -5.03 17.90 8.03
CA ASP A 14 -4.05 18.76 8.69
C ASP A 14 -2.75 18.00 9.02
N GLN A 15 -2.86 16.76 9.49
CA GLN A 15 -1.71 15.87 9.71
C GLN A 15 -0.96 15.63 8.40
N HIS A 16 -1.66 15.40 7.30
CA HIS A 16 -1.06 15.24 5.98
C HIS A 16 -0.33 16.49 5.47
N VAL A 17 -0.93 17.67 5.64
CA VAL A 17 -0.29 18.94 5.28
C VAL A 17 0.94 19.19 6.14
N SER A 18 0.88 18.85 7.44
CA SER A 18 2.01 18.98 8.36
C SER A 18 3.16 18.03 8.00
N LEU A 19 2.87 16.78 7.62
CA LEU A 19 3.85 15.79 7.18
C LEU A 19 4.57 16.25 5.92
N GLY A 20 3.82 16.71 4.91
CA GLY A 20 4.41 17.23 3.68
C GLY A 20 5.32 18.43 3.96
N ARG A 21 4.90 19.34 4.85
CA ARG A 21 5.74 20.47 5.30
C ARG A 21 7.01 20.01 6.02
N GLN A 22 6.90 19.02 6.91
CA GLN A 22 8.05 18.49 7.64
C GLN A 22 9.06 17.86 6.68
N VAL A 23 8.62 16.99 5.77
CA VAL A 23 9.49 16.35 4.77
C VAL A 23 10.15 17.39 3.87
N TYR A 24 9.38 18.36 3.37
CA TYR A 24 9.91 19.44 2.54
C TYR A 24 10.90 20.34 3.29
N SER A 25 10.64 20.65 4.56
CA SER A 25 11.54 21.48 5.39
C SER A 25 12.90 20.84 5.64
N ARG A 26 12.98 19.51 5.60
CA ARG A 26 14.24 18.74 5.67
C ARG A 26 14.97 18.68 4.32
N GLY A 27 14.48 19.40 3.30
CA GLY A 27 15.06 19.43 1.96
C GLY A 27 14.53 18.34 1.01
N GLY A 28 13.47 17.63 1.40
CA GLY A 28 12.86 16.57 0.59
C GLY A 28 12.15 17.07 -0.66
N THR A 29 12.01 16.19 -1.64
CA THR A 29 11.28 16.46 -2.89
C THR A 29 9.79 16.16 -2.76
N VAL A 30 9.01 16.50 -3.80
CA VAL A 30 7.60 16.09 -3.88
C VAL A 30 7.45 14.56 -3.84
N ALA A 31 8.41 13.82 -4.40
CA ALA A 31 8.41 12.36 -4.34
C ALA A 31 8.67 11.85 -2.90
N ASP A 32 9.60 12.46 -2.16
CA ASP A 32 9.82 12.14 -0.74
C ASP A 32 8.54 12.38 0.08
N CYS A 33 7.86 13.51 -0.15
CA CYS A 33 6.58 13.82 0.49
C CYS A 33 5.51 12.78 0.15
N ALA A 34 5.40 12.39 -1.12
CA ALA A 34 4.44 11.39 -1.58
C ALA A 34 4.71 10.02 -0.95
N VAL A 35 5.97 9.58 -0.85
CA VAL A 35 6.36 8.32 -0.21
C VAL A 35 6.05 8.32 1.28
N ALA A 36 6.44 9.37 2.01
CA ALA A 36 6.13 9.48 3.44
C ALA A 36 4.61 9.49 3.70
N PHE A 37 3.85 10.22 2.87
CA PHE A 37 2.39 10.25 2.94
C PHE A 37 1.77 8.88 2.68
N ALA A 38 2.21 8.20 1.62
CA ALA A 38 1.76 6.87 1.25
C ALA A 38 1.95 5.86 2.41
N LEU A 39 3.12 5.88 3.05
CA LEU A 39 3.42 5.05 4.22
C LEU A 39 2.51 5.37 5.42
N CYS A 40 2.24 6.65 5.68
CA CYS A 40 1.31 7.03 6.75
C CYS A 40 -0.12 6.58 6.44
N MET A 41 -0.57 6.69 5.18
CA MET A 41 -1.89 6.22 4.74
C MET A 41 -2.06 4.71 4.89
N ALA A 42 -0.99 3.94 4.64
CA ALA A 42 -0.99 2.50 4.90
C ALA A 42 -1.21 2.14 6.38
N VAL A 43 -0.94 3.08 7.30
CA VAL A 43 -1.20 2.92 8.73
C VAL A 43 -2.59 3.42 9.11
N VAL A 44 -2.93 4.66 8.73
CA VAL A 44 -4.14 5.32 9.24
C VAL A 44 -5.41 4.90 8.50
N ALA A 45 -5.30 4.49 7.23
CA ALA A 45 -6.42 4.07 6.39
C ALA A 45 -6.25 2.62 5.88
N PRO A 46 -6.13 1.63 6.79
CA PRO A 46 -5.75 0.25 6.43
C PRO A 46 -6.82 -0.48 5.58
N HIS A 47 -8.04 0.06 5.51
CA HIS A 47 -9.10 -0.45 4.64
C HIS A 47 -9.05 0.08 3.20
N ARG A 48 -8.16 1.04 2.91
CA ARG A 48 -7.97 1.65 1.59
C ARG A 48 -6.60 1.37 1.01
N VAL A 49 -5.57 1.49 1.84
CA VAL A 49 -4.17 1.46 1.42
C VAL A 49 -3.41 0.54 2.37
N GLY A 50 -2.47 -0.24 1.84
CA GLY A 50 -1.63 -1.12 2.64
C GLY A 50 -0.41 -1.59 1.86
N LEU A 51 0.60 -2.07 2.59
CA LEU A 51 1.85 -2.57 2.01
C LEU A 51 1.64 -3.78 1.07
N GLY A 52 0.56 -4.55 1.29
CA GLY A 52 0.15 -5.65 0.42
C GLY A 52 -0.62 -5.25 -0.84
N GLY A 53 -0.77 -3.95 -1.11
CA GLY A 53 -1.51 -3.44 -2.26
C GLY A 53 -0.61 -3.00 -3.41
N GLY A 54 -1.07 -1.96 -4.12
CA GLY A 54 -0.36 -1.34 -5.23
C GLY A 54 -0.98 0.02 -5.59
N PHE A 55 -0.33 0.75 -6.49
CA PHE A 55 -0.80 2.08 -6.90
C PHE A 55 -0.35 2.45 -8.31
N LEU A 56 -1.00 3.48 -8.87
CA LEU A 56 -0.54 4.21 -10.04
C LEU A 56 -0.14 5.63 -9.61
N ALA A 57 0.97 6.14 -10.15
CA ALA A 57 1.36 7.53 -9.95
C ALA A 57 1.72 8.20 -11.28
N THR A 58 1.27 9.44 -11.44
CA THR A 58 1.64 10.30 -12.57
C THR A 58 2.52 11.44 -12.06
N ILE A 59 3.74 11.54 -12.58
CA ILE A 59 4.75 12.46 -12.10
C ILE A 59 5.18 13.37 -13.24
N TYR A 60 5.02 14.68 -13.07
CA TYR A 60 5.62 15.67 -13.96
C TYR A 60 6.97 16.12 -13.43
N GLU A 61 8.04 15.92 -14.20
CA GLU A 61 9.37 16.39 -13.86
C GLU A 61 9.70 17.69 -14.59
N ARG A 62 9.82 18.79 -13.84
CA ARG A 62 10.10 20.12 -14.41
C ARG A 62 11.42 20.19 -15.17
N LYS A 63 12.46 19.48 -14.71
CA LYS A 63 13.81 19.54 -15.28
C LYS A 63 13.85 19.01 -16.71
N SER A 64 13.23 17.86 -16.94
CA SER A 64 13.11 17.23 -18.26
C SER A 64 11.87 17.70 -19.05
N LYS A 65 10.90 18.32 -18.35
CA LYS A 65 9.56 18.65 -18.87
C LYS A 65 8.78 17.41 -19.32
N GLN A 66 9.08 16.25 -18.75
CA GLN A 66 8.45 14.98 -19.09
C GLN A 66 7.40 14.58 -18.05
N VAL A 67 6.47 13.72 -18.48
CA VAL A 67 5.54 13.03 -17.60
C VAL A 67 5.93 11.56 -17.53
N PHE A 68 5.98 11.04 -16.31
CA PHE A 68 6.22 9.64 -16.02
C PHE A 68 4.96 9.04 -15.44
N VAL A 69 4.64 7.82 -15.85
CA VAL A 69 3.62 7.01 -15.20
C VAL A 69 4.32 5.83 -14.56
N LEU A 70 4.09 5.68 -13.26
CA LEU A 70 4.57 4.57 -12.46
C LEU A 70 3.40 3.64 -12.19
N ASP A 71 3.48 2.44 -12.74
CA ASP A 71 2.55 1.35 -12.48
C ASP A 71 3.16 0.36 -11.49
N ALA A 72 2.57 0.36 -10.31
CA ALA A 72 2.86 -0.54 -9.21
C ALA A 72 1.56 -1.23 -8.75
N LEU A 73 0.61 -1.48 -9.66
CA LEU A 73 -0.60 -2.23 -9.35
C LEU A 73 -0.29 -3.70 -9.03
N PRO A 74 -1.10 -4.35 -8.18
CA PRO A 74 -0.93 -5.77 -7.92
C PRO A 74 -1.08 -6.60 -9.19
N MET A 75 -0.23 -7.61 -9.35
CA MET A 75 -0.27 -8.52 -10.51
C MET A 75 -0.65 -9.93 -10.08
N ALA A 76 -1.32 -10.67 -10.97
CA ALA A 76 -1.50 -12.10 -10.79
C ALA A 76 -0.13 -12.77 -10.59
N PRO A 77 0.02 -13.68 -9.61
CA PRO A 77 1.24 -14.47 -9.45
C PRO A 77 1.58 -15.20 -10.75
N ARG A 78 2.86 -15.22 -11.14
CA ARG A 78 3.33 -15.59 -12.50
C ARG A 78 2.93 -16.99 -13.02
N ASN A 79 2.36 -17.88 -12.21
CA ASN A 79 1.98 -19.24 -12.60
C ASN A 79 0.48 -19.57 -12.43
N LEU A 80 -0.41 -18.60 -12.20
CA LEU A 80 -1.85 -18.89 -12.18
C LEU A 80 -2.39 -19.39 -13.54
N SER A 81 -1.68 -19.10 -14.63
CA SER A 81 -1.99 -19.61 -15.98
C SER A 81 -1.74 -21.11 -16.17
N GLU A 82 -1.12 -21.79 -15.21
CA GLU A 82 -0.97 -23.26 -15.19
C GLU A 82 -2.00 -23.94 -14.28
N VAL A 83 -2.89 -23.17 -13.64
CA VAL A 83 -3.94 -23.67 -12.75
C VAL A 83 -5.24 -23.81 -13.53
N ASP A 84 -5.94 -24.92 -13.29
CA ASP A 84 -7.17 -25.36 -13.98
C ASP A 84 -8.20 -24.24 -14.18
N GLU A 85 -8.91 -24.22 -15.31
CA GLU A 85 -9.87 -23.15 -15.65
C GLU A 85 -10.97 -23.00 -14.58
N ASP A 86 -11.38 -24.10 -13.95
CA ASP A 86 -12.36 -24.13 -12.87
C ASP A 86 -11.85 -23.41 -11.59
N VAL A 87 -10.54 -23.45 -11.33
CA VAL A 87 -9.94 -22.71 -10.22
C VAL A 87 -9.93 -21.22 -10.53
N ASN A 88 -9.60 -20.82 -11.76
CA ASN A 88 -9.65 -19.42 -12.17
C ASN A 88 -11.07 -18.83 -12.07
N ALA A 89 -12.10 -19.59 -12.44
CA ALA A 89 -13.50 -19.17 -12.28
C ALA A 89 -13.93 -19.04 -10.81
N SER A 90 -13.51 -19.98 -9.95
CA SER A 90 -13.78 -19.92 -8.51
C SER A 90 -13.07 -18.75 -7.81
N VAL A 91 -11.83 -18.47 -8.20
CA VAL A 91 -11.07 -17.32 -7.70
C VAL A 91 -11.68 -16.00 -8.14
N ALA A 92 -12.11 -15.88 -9.41
CA ALA A 92 -12.77 -14.68 -9.91
C ALA A 92 -14.13 -14.41 -9.23
N ALA A 93 -14.82 -15.47 -8.75
CA ALA A 93 -16.08 -15.36 -8.04
C ALA A 93 -15.93 -15.12 -6.52
N SER A 94 -14.74 -15.34 -5.97
CA SER A 94 -14.49 -15.17 -4.54
C SER A 94 -14.12 -13.73 -4.19
N SER A 95 -14.64 -13.23 -3.07
CA SER A 95 -14.27 -11.92 -2.49
C SER A 95 -13.32 -12.04 -1.30
N SER A 96 -12.85 -13.27 -0.98
CA SER A 96 -12.01 -13.52 0.19
C SER A 96 -11.20 -14.82 0.08
N GLY A 97 -10.15 -14.96 0.89
CA GLY A 97 -9.26 -16.13 0.90
C GLY A 97 -7.91 -15.85 0.24
N GLY A 98 -6.95 -16.77 0.37
CA GLY A 98 -5.61 -16.58 -0.18
C GLY A 98 -5.61 -16.45 -1.71
N GLN A 99 -6.48 -17.19 -2.39
CA GLN A 99 -6.45 -17.29 -3.85
C GLN A 99 -6.76 -15.97 -4.59
N VAL A 100 -7.40 -15.00 -3.92
CA VAL A 100 -7.66 -13.66 -4.50
C VAL A 100 -6.51 -12.66 -4.28
N ILE A 101 -5.42 -13.09 -3.63
CA ILE A 101 -4.28 -12.24 -3.33
C ILE A 101 -3.32 -12.22 -4.54
N ALA A 102 -3.17 -11.03 -5.11
CA ALA A 102 -2.18 -10.72 -6.14
C ALA A 102 -0.82 -10.34 -5.51
N THR A 103 0.27 -10.42 -6.28
CA THR A 103 1.60 -9.98 -5.86
C THR A 103 1.60 -8.46 -5.62
N PRO A 104 1.93 -7.98 -4.40
CA PRO A 104 1.97 -6.56 -4.07
C PRO A 104 3.00 -5.80 -4.90
N GLY A 105 2.61 -4.60 -5.34
CA GLY A 105 3.52 -3.66 -6.00
C GLY A 105 3.88 -2.46 -5.13
N TYR A 106 3.21 -2.27 -3.99
CA TYR A 106 3.25 -1.01 -3.23
C TYR A 106 4.67 -0.58 -2.81
N LEU A 107 5.42 -1.44 -2.10
CA LEU A 107 6.76 -1.07 -1.62
C LEU A 107 7.75 -0.86 -2.76
N ALA A 108 7.74 -1.73 -3.77
CA ALA A 108 8.57 -1.59 -4.95
C ALA A 108 8.25 -0.31 -5.72
N GLY A 109 6.97 0.06 -5.84
CA GLY A 109 6.55 1.33 -6.44
C GLY A 109 7.08 2.53 -5.67
N LEU A 110 6.95 2.53 -4.34
CA LEU A 110 7.49 3.61 -3.52
C LEU A 110 9.01 3.71 -3.63
N GLU A 111 9.73 2.58 -3.73
CA GLU A 111 11.16 2.56 -4.01
C GLU A 111 11.48 3.18 -5.36
N ALA A 112 10.80 2.78 -6.43
CA ALA A 112 11.06 3.29 -7.77
C ALA A 112 10.82 4.81 -7.83
N LEU A 113 9.73 5.28 -7.21
CA LEU A 113 9.42 6.70 -7.08
C LEU A 113 10.53 7.45 -6.31
N HIS A 114 10.94 6.92 -5.16
CA HIS A 114 12.00 7.50 -4.34
C HIS A 114 13.36 7.50 -5.04
N SER A 115 13.78 6.36 -5.58
CA SER A 115 15.10 6.18 -6.18
C SER A 115 15.31 7.12 -7.36
N ARG A 116 14.23 7.42 -8.10
CA ARG A 116 14.29 8.30 -9.27
C ARG A 116 14.13 9.78 -8.93
N PHE A 117 13.23 10.12 -8.02
CA PHE A 117 12.81 11.52 -7.79
C PHE A 117 12.99 12.00 -6.36
N GLY A 118 13.36 11.12 -5.43
CA GLY A 118 13.61 11.41 -4.02
C GLY A 118 14.98 12.00 -3.77
N ARG A 119 15.18 12.49 -2.55
CA ARG A 119 16.45 13.07 -2.09
C ARG A 119 16.80 12.66 -0.66
N LEU A 120 15.81 12.52 0.20
CA LEU A 120 16.07 12.09 1.58
C LEU A 120 16.53 10.63 1.63
N THR A 121 17.02 10.20 2.79
CA THR A 121 17.34 8.78 3.00
C THR A 121 16.05 7.98 3.14
N TRP A 122 15.94 6.84 2.45
CA TRP A 122 14.77 5.95 2.47
C TRP A 122 14.20 5.74 3.88
N SER A 123 15.06 5.37 4.84
CA SER A 123 14.68 5.10 6.23
C SER A 123 13.99 6.28 6.91
N SER A 124 14.42 7.53 6.64
CA SER A 124 13.86 8.74 7.26
C SER A 124 12.41 9.03 6.88
N LEU A 125 11.91 8.43 5.79
CA LEU A 125 10.54 8.59 5.33
C LEU A 125 9.54 7.72 6.11
N PHE A 126 10.05 6.72 6.84
CA PHE A 126 9.22 5.81 7.64
C PHE A 126 8.93 6.32 9.03
N GLU A 127 9.69 7.31 9.54
CA GLU A 127 9.62 7.79 10.93
C GLU A 127 8.19 8.11 11.37
N SER A 128 7.45 8.86 10.55
CA SER A 128 6.07 9.26 10.86
C SER A 128 5.10 8.08 10.85
N ALA A 129 5.21 7.19 9.86
CA ALA A 129 4.36 6.00 9.77
C ALA A 129 4.62 5.03 10.94
N VAL A 130 5.89 4.82 11.30
CA VAL A 130 6.29 4.02 12.47
C VAL A 130 5.73 4.63 13.75
N SER A 131 5.84 5.96 13.91
CA SER A 131 5.30 6.67 15.08
C SER A 131 3.79 6.50 15.19
N LEU A 132 3.04 6.68 14.09
CA LEU A 132 1.59 6.49 14.06
C LEU A 132 1.18 5.04 14.35
N ALA A 133 1.92 4.06 13.82
CA ALA A 133 1.64 2.66 14.07
C ALA A 133 1.94 2.25 15.53
N HIS A 134 3.02 2.81 16.11
CA HIS A 134 3.47 2.46 17.45
C HIS A 134 2.69 3.18 18.56
N PHE A 135 2.55 4.51 18.47
CA PHE A 135 1.85 5.31 19.47
C PHE A 135 0.34 5.40 19.22
N GLY A 136 -0.10 4.98 18.05
CA GLY A 136 -1.50 4.97 17.64
C GLY A 136 -1.98 6.29 17.06
N PHE A 137 -3.20 6.27 16.55
CA PHE A 137 -3.91 7.41 15.98
C PHE A 137 -5.41 7.32 16.32
N PRO A 138 -6.12 8.46 16.36
CA PRO A 138 -7.57 8.45 16.55
C PRO A 138 -8.25 7.84 15.34
N VAL A 139 -9.15 6.89 15.56
CA VAL A 139 -9.99 6.33 14.50
C VAL A 139 -10.94 7.41 13.98
N TYR A 140 -10.90 7.64 12.67
CA TYR A 140 -11.74 8.64 12.02
C TYR A 140 -13.11 8.08 11.61
N PRO A 141 -14.11 8.96 11.33
CA PRO A 141 -15.50 8.54 11.16
C PRO A 141 -15.71 7.42 10.13
N GLU A 142 -15.05 7.50 8.98
CA GLU A 142 -15.19 6.48 7.95
C GLU A 142 -14.54 5.16 8.36
N LEU A 143 -13.35 5.15 8.97
CA LEU A 143 -12.75 3.93 9.48
C LEU A 143 -13.65 3.27 10.53
N ALA A 144 -14.21 4.06 11.46
CA ALA A 144 -15.16 3.55 12.45
C ALA A 144 -16.39 2.90 11.79
N ALA A 145 -16.96 3.54 10.76
CA ALA A 145 -18.10 3.00 10.02
C ALA A 145 -17.76 1.68 9.30
N ILE A 146 -16.57 1.59 8.69
CA ILE A 146 -16.10 0.36 8.04
C ILE A 146 -15.86 -0.76 9.06
N LEU A 147 -15.23 -0.45 10.19
CA LEU A 147 -15.01 -1.41 11.27
C LEU A 147 -16.33 -1.94 11.82
N ALA A 148 -17.30 -1.06 12.09
CA ALA A 148 -18.63 -1.44 12.54
C ALA A 148 -19.36 -2.34 11.52
N ARG A 149 -19.27 -2.00 10.23
CA ARG A 149 -19.85 -2.81 9.14
C ARG A 149 -19.29 -4.24 9.11
N PHE A 150 -18.01 -4.41 9.41
CA PHE A 150 -17.32 -5.71 9.40
C PHE A 150 -17.14 -6.36 10.78
N GLN A 151 -17.77 -5.84 11.83
CA GLN A 151 -17.57 -6.29 13.21
C GLN A 151 -17.72 -7.81 13.38
N LYS A 152 -18.73 -8.42 12.77
CA LYS A 152 -18.94 -9.89 12.84
C LYS A 152 -17.78 -10.68 12.21
N THR A 153 -17.26 -10.21 11.08
CA THR A 153 -16.12 -10.82 10.39
C THR A 153 -14.84 -10.64 11.21
N ILE A 154 -14.62 -9.44 11.73
CA ILE A 154 -13.48 -9.11 12.59
C ILE A 154 -13.49 -9.99 13.84
N ALA A 155 -14.63 -10.13 14.52
CA ALA A 155 -14.76 -10.96 15.72
C ALA A 155 -14.42 -12.44 15.48
N ARG A 156 -14.71 -12.97 14.29
CA ARG A 156 -14.47 -14.39 13.94
C ARG A 156 -13.04 -14.68 13.48
N ARG A 157 -12.33 -13.69 12.91
CA ARG A 157 -10.97 -13.88 12.38
C ARG A 157 -9.94 -13.43 13.41
N HIS A 158 -9.18 -14.37 13.96
CA HIS A 158 -8.19 -14.10 15.01
C HIS A 158 -7.25 -12.94 14.68
N SER A 159 -6.68 -12.91 13.46
CA SER A 159 -5.75 -11.85 13.03
C SER A 159 -6.41 -10.47 12.96
N LEU A 160 -7.64 -10.37 12.46
CA LEU A 160 -8.36 -9.10 12.42
C LEU A 160 -8.81 -8.66 13.81
N ARG A 161 -9.29 -9.60 14.64
CA ARG A 161 -9.68 -9.31 16.02
C ARG A 161 -8.48 -8.81 16.84
N HIS A 162 -7.29 -9.37 16.60
CA HIS A 162 -6.07 -8.94 17.28
C HIS A 162 -5.78 -7.45 17.09
N ILE A 163 -6.00 -6.94 15.87
CA ILE A 163 -5.69 -5.55 15.50
C ILE A 163 -6.86 -4.61 15.77
N PHE A 164 -8.08 -4.98 15.34
CA PHE A 164 -9.21 -4.06 15.23
C PHE A 164 -10.27 -4.21 16.32
N TRP A 165 -10.03 -5.06 17.34
CA TRP A 165 -10.93 -5.22 18.49
C TRP A 165 -10.42 -4.45 19.70
N ASN A 166 -11.20 -3.49 20.15
CA ASN A 166 -10.98 -2.80 21.41
C ASN A 166 -11.40 -3.72 22.57
N ARG A 167 -10.40 -4.17 23.34
CA ARG A 167 -10.60 -5.08 24.49
C ARG A 167 -11.30 -4.41 25.67
N GLN A 168 -11.24 -3.08 25.78
CA GLN A 168 -11.88 -2.34 26.86
C GLN A 168 -13.39 -2.22 26.65
N THR A 169 -13.83 -2.04 25.41
CA THR A 169 -15.25 -1.89 25.05
C THR A 169 -15.88 -3.18 24.53
N ASP A 170 -15.09 -4.25 24.44
CA ASP A 170 -15.42 -5.53 23.81
C ASP A 170 -16.16 -5.38 22.47
N SER A 171 -15.61 -4.51 21.62
CA SER A 171 -16.16 -4.21 20.30
C SER A 171 -15.04 -3.77 19.35
N VAL A 172 -15.38 -3.51 18.10
CA VAL A 172 -14.42 -2.84 17.19
C VAL A 172 -14.19 -1.40 17.61
N TYR A 173 -13.02 -0.84 17.26
CA TYR A 173 -12.71 0.55 17.60
C TYR A 173 -13.73 1.53 17.00
N ARG A 174 -14.15 2.49 17.82
CA ARG A 174 -15.08 3.58 17.44
C ARG A 174 -14.33 4.86 17.14
N GLU A 175 -15.04 5.83 16.56
CA GLU A 175 -14.50 7.16 16.29
C GLU A 175 -13.85 7.76 17.55
N ASN A 176 -12.69 8.41 17.36
CA ASN A 176 -11.85 9.02 18.39
C ASN A 176 -11.20 8.05 19.39
N GLU A 177 -11.52 6.74 19.37
CA GLU A 177 -10.71 5.76 20.08
C GLU A 177 -9.33 5.62 19.42
N THR A 178 -8.30 5.35 20.21
CA THR A 178 -6.92 5.23 19.71
C THR A 178 -6.64 3.80 19.25
N LEU A 179 -6.35 3.63 17.96
CA LEU A 179 -5.94 2.35 17.38
C LEU A 179 -4.42 2.27 17.32
N LEU A 180 -3.85 1.19 17.88
CA LEU A 180 -2.42 0.88 17.83
C LEU A 180 -2.17 -0.30 16.89
N GLN A 181 -1.02 -0.29 16.21
CA GLN A 181 -0.58 -1.36 15.30
C GLN A 181 0.92 -1.67 15.51
N PRO A 182 1.32 -2.18 16.70
CA PRO A 182 2.73 -2.34 17.05
C PRO A 182 3.47 -3.33 16.13
N GLU A 183 2.81 -4.40 15.66
CA GLU A 183 3.40 -5.34 14.71
C GLU A 183 3.65 -4.68 13.34
N LEU A 184 2.74 -3.81 12.89
CA LEU A 184 2.95 -3.02 11.67
C LEU A 184 4.11 -2.04 11.84
N ALA A 185 4.27 -1.42 13.03
CA ALA A 185 5.41 -0.56 13.32
C ALA A 185 6.74 -1.32 13.19
N LEU A 186 6.81 -2.56 13.69
CA LEU A 186 7.97 -3.43 13.54
C LEU A 186 8.24 -3.79 12.08
N THR A 187 7.19 -4.11 11.31
CA THR A 187 7.29 -4.36 9.87
C THR A 187 7.84 -3.13 9.14
N LEU A 188 7.30 -1.94 9.40
CA LEU A 188 7.76 -0.69 8.80
C LEU A 188 9.23 -0.39 9.17
N LEU A 189 9.64 -0.65 10.42
CA LEU A 189 11.04 -0.52 10.84
C LEU A 189 11.98 -1.48 10.10
N ARG A 190 11.56 -2.72 9.88
CA ARG A 190 12.34 -3.69 9.09
C ARG A 190 12.48 -3.24 7.65
N VAL A 191 11.38 -2.84 7.00
CA VAL A 191 11.40 -2.31 5.62
C VAL A 191 12.26 -1.04 5.51
N ALA A 192 12.24 -0.16 6.52
CA ALA A 192 13.08 1.03 6.55
C ALA A 192 14.58 0.70 6.59
N ARG A 193 14.96 -0.42 7.22
CA ARG A 193 16.35 -0.87 7.41
C ARG A 193 16.86 -1.76 6.28
N GLU A 194 16.08 -2.76 5.91
CA GLU A 194 16.43 -3.77 4.90
C GLU A 194 16.11 -3.31 3.48
N GLY A 195 15.31 -2.25 3.35
CA GLY A 195 14.83 -1.76 2.08
C GLY A 195 13.51 -2.42 1.63
N PRO A 196 13.04 -2.04 0.44
CA PRO A 196 11.71 -2.40 -0.09
C PRO A 196 11.57 -3.88 -0.42
N LYS A 197 12.69 -4.56 -0.71
CA LYS A 197 12.75 -6.02 -0.91
C LYS A 197 12.64 -6.81 0.39
N ALA A 198 12.41 -6.16 1.54
CA ALA A 198 12.26 -6.84 2.81
C ALA A 198 11.16 -7.91 2.78
N LEU A 199 10.05 -7.65 2.06
CA LEU A 199 8.93 -8.58 1.93
C LEU A 199 9.23 -9.76 1.00
N SER A 200 9.94 -9.56 -0.10
CA SER A 200 10.16 -10.62 -1.10
C SER A 200 11.49 -11.37 -0.94
N GLN A 201 12.51 -10.71 -0.39
CA GLN A 201 13.89 -11.23 -0.30
C GLN A 201 14.54 -11.00 1.07
N GLY A 202 13.92 -10.25 1.97
CA GLY A 202 14.46 -9.95 3.31
C GLY A 202 13.90 -10.85 4.40
N THR A 203 14.06 -10.41 5.64
CA THR A 203 13.71 -11.20 6.84
C THR A 203 12.21 -11.42 6.99
N LEU A 204 11.38 -10.61 6.35
CA LEU A 204 9.92 -10.73 6.37
C LEU A 204 9.39 -11.78 5.39
N SER A 205 10.18 -12.18 4.40
CA SER A 205 9.72 -13.04 3.31
C SER A 205 9.20 -14.41 3.76
N SER A 206 9.92 -15.07 4.69
CA SER A 206 9.50 -16.35 5.25
C SER A 206 8.17 -16.26 6.01
N GLN A 207 7.98 -15.21 6.82
CA GLN A 207 6.75 -14.97 7.56
C GLN A 207 5.59 -14.68 6.60
N PHE A 208 5.84 -13.82 5.62
CA PHE A 208 4.85 -13.44 4.62
C PHE A 208 4.36 -14.64 3.81
N LEU A 209 5.26 -15.50 3.32
CA LEU A 209 4.86 -16.71 2.60
C LEU A 209 4.12 -17.70 3.49
N GLY A 210 4.55 -17.88 4.74
CA GLY A 210 3.84 -18.74 5.69
C GLY A 210 2.40 -18.28 5.93
N ASP A 211 2.16 -16.97 5.99
CA ASP A 211 0.80 -16.41 6.10
C ASP A 211 -0.05 -16.71 4.85
N LEU A 212 0.54 -16.66 3.65
CA LEU A 212 -0.16 -17.00 2.40
C LEU A 212 -0.49 -18.50 2.32
N GLU A 213 0.44 -19.36 2.72
CA GLU A 213 0.23 -20.80 2.82
C GLU A 213 -0.90 -21.13 3.82
N GLY A 214 -0.90 -20.46 4.99
CA GLY A 214 -1.98 -20.58 5.97
C GLY A 214 -3.35 -20.10 5.46
N LEU A 215 -3.38 -19.26 4.41
CA LEU A 215 -4.58 -18.84 3.70
C LEU A 215 -4.96 -19.76 2.53
N GLY A 216 -4.26 -20.88 2.37
CA GLY A 216 -4.51 -21.88 1.34
C GLY A 216 -3.85 -21.56 -0.02
N MET A 217 -2.87 -20.66 -0.06
CA MET A 217 -2.05 -20.46 -1.26
C MET A 217 -0.84 -21.38 -1.25
N PHE A 218 -0.76 -22.30 -2.20
CA PHE A 218 0.48 -23.03 -2.46
C PHE A 218 1.36 -22.18 -3.37
N THR A 219 2.40 -21.55 -2.83
CA THR A 219 3.27 -20.65 -3.58
C THR A 219 4.73 -20.76 -3.16
N THR A 220 5.64 -20.14 -3.90
CA THR A 220 7.08 -20.17 -3.61
C THR A 220 7.67 -18.76 -3.67
N LEU A 221 8.81 -18.53 -3.02
CA LEU A 221 9.53 -17.25 -3.11
C LEU A 221 9.77 -16.84 -4.56
N ALA A 222 10.05 -17.78 -5.46
CA ALA A 222 10.29 -17.49 -6.88
C ALA A 222 9.08 -16.85 -7.59
N LEU A 223 7.85 -17.21 -7.18
CA LEU A 223 6.62 -16.63 -7.74
C LEU A 223 6.37 -15.19 -7.28
N TRP A 224 6.93 -14.82 -6.12
CA TRP A 224 6.77 -13.50 -5.49
C TRP A 224 8.01 -12.62 -5.59
N ALA A 225 9.15 -13.18 -5.96
CA ALA A 225 10.40 -12.46 -6.17
C ALA A 225 10.39 -11.57 -7.43
N SER A 226 9.38 -11.70 -8.30
CA SER A 226 9.22 -10.85 -9.47
C SER A 226 8.21 -9.71 -9.25
N GLU A 227 8.50 -8.83 -8.31
CA GLU A 227 7.87 -7.51 -8.26
C GLU A 227 8.27 -6.76 -9.55
N ARG A 228 7.37 -6.70 -10.55
CA ARG A 228 7.58 -5.81 -11.70
C ARG A 228 6.89 -4.50 -11.41
N VAL A 229 7.70 -3.49 -11.14
CA VAL A 229 7.25 -2.11 -11.22
C VAL A 229 7.53 -1.63 -12.63
N HIS A 230 6.48 -1.25 -13.34
CA HIS A 230 6.61 -0.72 -14.69
C HIS A 230 6.66 0.81 -14.60
N THR A 231 7.78 1.40 -15.03
CA THR A 231 7.87 2.85 -15.21
C THR A 231 7.84 3.14 -16.69
N GLU A 232 6.77 3.79 -17.16
CA GLU A 232 6.64 4.22 -18.55
C GLU A 232 6.88 5.73 -18.65
N LEU A 233 7.72 6.13 -19.60
CA LEU A 233 7.88 7.52 -19.98
C LEU A 233 6.74 7.88 -20.94
N MET A 234 5.92 8.87 -20.58
CA MET A 234 4.94 9.42 -21.51
C MET A 234 5.56 10.58 -22.28
N ASP A 235 5.76 10.39 -23.59
CA ASP A 235 6.37 11.41 -24.46
C ASP A 235 5.51 12.68 -24.60
N ARG A 236 4.20 12.63 -24.33
CA ARG A 236 3.28 13.78 -24.28
C ARG A 236 2.12 13.54 -23.32
N ILE A 237 1.63 14.60 -22.66
CA ILE A 237 0.30 14.60 -22.02
C ILE A 237 -0.73 14.50 -23.15
N SER A 238 -1.11 13.28 -23.48
CA SER A 238 -2.20 12.94 -24.38
C SER A 238 -3.46 12.76 -23.54
N THR A 239 -4.62 13.20 -24.04
CA THR A 239 -5.94 12.85 -23.46
C THR A 239 -6.20 11.34 -23.44
N LYS A 240 -5.35 10.55 -24.12
CA LYS A 240 -5.21 9.12 -23.85
C LYS A 240 -4.22 8.93 -22.71
N ILE A 241 -4.70 8.87 -21.47
CA ILE A 241 -4.06 8.01 -20.48
C ILE A 241 -4.21 6.61 -21.05
N VAL A 242 -3.19 6.15 -21.77
CA VAL A 242 -3.16 4.81 -22.32
C VAL A 242 -2.96 3.87 -21.14
N VAL A 243 -4.04 3.51 -20.46
CA VAL A 243 -4.11 2.24 -19.72
C VAL A 243 -4.08 1.16 -20.81
N ARG A 244 -2.88 0.85 -21.32
CA ARG A 244 -2.73 -0.20 -22.33
C ARG A 244 -3.18 -1.50 -21.65
N ARG A 245 -4.17 -2.13 -22.24
CA ARG A 245 -4.80 -3.38 -21.81
C ARG A 245 -3.77 -4.50 -21.95
N TRP A 246 -3.14 -4.92 -20.86
CA TRP A 246 -2.18 -6.03 -20.85
C TRP A 246 -2.90 -7.33 -20.47
N MET A 247 -3.63 -7.90 -21.43
CA MET A 247 -3.91 -9.33 -21.47
C MET A 247 -3.19 -9.87 -22.70
N ASN A 248 -2.13 -10.65 -22.47
CA ASN A 248 -1.42 -11.55 -23.39
C ASN A 248 -0.97 -10.99 -24.75
N GLY A 249 0.35 -10.93 -24.98
CA GLY A 249 0.94 -10.83 -26.32
C GLY A 249 2.29 -10.13 -26.33
N THR A 250 3.27 -10.77 -26.95
CA THR A 250 4.61 -10.26 -27.22
C THR A 250 4.60 -8.91 -27.97
N PRO A 251 5.66 -8.10 -27.85
CA PRO A 251 5.73 -6.79 -28.49
C PRO A 251 6.17 -6.95 -29.95
N ASP A 252 5.21 -7.10 -30.87
CA ASP A 252 5.45 -6.85 -32.29
C ASP A 252 4.48 -5.80 -32.81
N ASP A 253 5.09 -4.76 -33.40
CA ASP A 253 4.58 -3.78 -34.35
C ASP A 253 3.26 -3.04 -34.08
N VAL A 254 3.34 -1.72 -34.17
CA VAL A 254 2.74 -0.94 -35.26
C VAL A 254 3.15 0.53 -35.03
N HIS A 255 4.20 0.92 -35.75
CA HIS A 255 4.16 2.19 -36.46
C HIS A 255 3.09 2.08 -37.55
N LYS A 256 2.09 2.96 -37.52
CA LYS A 256 1.59 3.70 -38.70
C LYS A 256 0.43 4.61 -38.29
N ASP A 257 0.63 5.85 -38.69
CA ASP A 257 -0.29 6.99 -38.88
C ASP A 257 -0.96 7.63 -37.65
#